data_AF-A0A6G4ZTM1-F1
#
_entry.id   AF-A0A6G4ZTM1-F1
#
_cell.length_a   1.000
_cell.length_b   1.000
_cell.length_c   1.000
_cell.angle_alpha   90.00
_cell.angle_beta   90.00
_cell.angle_gamma   90.00
#
_symmetry.space_group_name_H-M   'P 1'
#
loop_
_entity.id
_entity.type
_entity.pdbx_description
1 polymer ?
#
loop_
_entity_poly.entity_id
_entity_poly.type
_entity_poly.pdbx_seq_one_letter_code
_entity_poly.pdbx_strand_id
1 'polypeptide(L)'
;MKFVKRLSIIFLWILLIFTVLYFPTWKIFPTQEKSINIFAWGDILSFDVLADFEKETGIKVNLSFYATNEELQVKMQATKGVGYDLIMPSNYTIPLLVKEELLKPLDHAKIDFINELNPLLLNLSFDPGNRYSIPFSWEIYGLGVDRNFFKNRPFVPSWKAIYDSEIINYRIAVQNDPIEAVALAAFYLFGKPKDITPEKFTQIKDLLLKQRNWVEAYSDFRAPYFIATGNCPIAVTSNSYIRKIHSLYPNIDFVVPQEGSFITIENFCIPKA
;
A
#
# COMPACT_ATOMS: atom_id res chain seq x y z
N MET A 1 -35.76 -18.92 70.81
CA MET A 1 -36.13 -18.26 69.53
C MET A 1 -35.03 -17.41 68.89
N LYS A 2 -34.32 -16.52 69.63
CA LYS A 2 -33.27 -15.66 69.05
C LYS A 2 -32.02 -16.40 68.55
N PHE A 3 -31.63 -17.49 69.22
CA PHE A 3 -30.46 -18.32 68.85
C PHE A 3 -30.65 -19.04 67.51
N VAL A 4 -31.81 -19.67 67.32
CA VAL A 4 -32.17 -20.37 66.07
C VAL A 4 -32.18 -19.39 64.88
N LYS A 5 -32.73 -18.18 65.05
CA LYS A 5 -32.70 -17.14 64.00
C LYS A 5 -31.28 -16.72 63.59
N ARG A 6 -30.36 -16.61 64.55
CA ARG A 6 -28.94 -16.29 64.25
C ARG A 6 -28.24 -17.41 63.49
N LEU A 7 -28.49 -18.67 63.88
CA LEU A 7 -27.94 -19.83 63.18
C LEU A 7 -28.46 -19.93 61.74
N SER A 8 -29.75 -19.69 61.52
CA SER A 8 -30.35 -19.70 60.19
C SER A 8 -29.77 -18.61 59.28
N ILE A 9 -29.52 -17.41 59.82
CA ILE A 9 -28.88 -16.32 59.06
C ILE A 9 -27.45 -16.71 58.68
N ILE A 10 -26.66 -17.25 59.62
CA ILE A 10 -25.29 -17.68 59.35
C ILE A 10 -25.28 -18.80 58.29
N PHE A 11 -26.17 -19.77 58.40
CA PHE A 11 -26.27 -20.86 57.43
C PHE A 11 -26.66 -20.34 56.04
N LEU A 12 -27.56 -19.36 55.96
CA LEU A 12 -27.97 -18.73 54.72
C LEU A 12 -26.83 -17.92 54.08
N TRP A 13 -26.02 -17.22 54.88
CA TRP A 13 -24.80 -16.55 54.40
C TRP A 13 -23.74 -17.53 53.92
N ILE A 14 -23.52 -18.64 54.64
CA ILE A 14 -22.59 -19.68 54.21
C ILE A 14 -23.07 -20.29 52.90
N LEU A 15 -24.36 -20.58 52.76
CA LEU A 15 -24.93 -21.12 51.53
C LEU A 15 -24.80 -20.14 50.36
N LEU A 16 -25.02 -18.84 50.60
CA LEU A 16 -24.86 -17.78 49.61
C LEU A 16 -23.39 -17.65 49.15
N ILE A 17 -22.45 -17.66 50.10
CA ILE A 17 -21.01 -17.61 49.81
C ILE A 17 -20.58 -18.87 49.05
N PHE A 18 -21.07 -20.05 49.45
CA PHE A 18 -20.79 -21.30 48.75
C PHE A 18 -21.37 -21.30 47.33
N THR A 19 -22.57 -20.75 47.13
CA THR A 19 -23.14 -20.61 45.78
C THR A 19 -22.34 -19.61 44.94
N VAL A 20 -21.89 -18.47 45.47
CA VAL A 20 -21.05 -17.53 44.70
C VAL A 20 -19.67 -18.10 44.39
N LEU A 21 -19.07 -18.88 45.32
CA LEU A 21 -17.73 -19.45 45.15
C LEU A 21 -17.71 -20.75 44.32
N TYR A 22 -18.78 -21.54 44.35
CA TYR A 22 -18.85 -22.87 43.73
C TYR A 22 -19.93 -23.02 42.66
N PHE A 23 -20.80 -22.02 42.41
CA PHE A 23 -21.37 -21.95 41.06
C PHE A 23 -20.20 -21.69 40.12
N PRO A 24 -20.00 -22.53 39.10
CA PRO A 24 -19.03 -22.22 38.08
C PRO A 24 -19.40 -20.83 37.59
N THR A 25 -18.45 -19.89 37.64
CA THR A 25 -18.56 -18.64 36.90
C THR A 25 -19.18 -19.03 35.57
N TRP A 26 -20.40 -18.55 35.31
CA TRP A 26 -21.04 -18.79 34.03
C TRP A 26 -19.96 -18.40 33.04
N LYS A 27 -19.40 -19.38 32.33
CA LYS A 27 -18.42 -19.10 31.30
C LYS A 27 -19.26 -18.39 30.26
N ILE A 28 -19.40 -17.08 30.42
CA ILE A 28 -19.58 -16.16 29.33
C ILE A 28 -18.35 -16.46 28.51
N PHE A 29 -18.47 -17.42 27.59
CA PHE A 29 -17.55 -17.49 26.49
C PHE A 29 -17.67 -16.10 25.90
N PRO A 30 -16.63 -15.24 25.99
CA PRO A 30 -16.66 -14.06 25.17
C PRO A 30 -16.89 -14.61 23.77
N THR A 31 -18.00 -14.23 23.15
CA THR A 31 -18.13 -14.38 21.71
C THR A 31 -16.92 -13.62 21.18
N GLN A 32 -15.87 -14.36 20.83
CA GLN A 32 -14.64 -13.79 20.35
C GLN A 32 -15.06 -13.02 19.11
N GLU A 33 -15.08 -11.69 19.22
CA GLU A 33 -15.55 -10.84 18.15
C GLU A 33 -14.66 -11.14 16.95
N LYS A 34 -15.26 -11.76 15.93
CA LYS A 34 -14.51 -12.15 14.73
C LYS A 34 -14.02 -10.85 14.13
N SER A 35 -12.71 -10.69 14.06
CA SER A 35 -12.08 -9.51 13.51
C SER A 35 -10.96 -9.90 12.58
N ILE A 36 -10.67 -9.00 11.64
CA ILE A 36 -9.54 -9.08 10.72
C ILE A 36 -8.73 -7.79 10.88
N ASN A 37 -7.42 -7.94 11.03
CA ASN A 37 -6.49 -6.83 11.16
C ASN A 37 -5.76 -6.64 9.82
N ILE A 38 -5.96 -5.49 9.19
CA ILE A 38 -5.44 -5.19 7.86
C ILE A 38 -4.39 -4.08 7.97
N PHE A 39 -3.22 -4.28 7.35
CA PHE A 39 -2.19 -3.25 7.21
C PHE A 39 -2.09 -2.82 5.75
N ALA A 40 -2.51 -1.59 5.46
CA ALA A 40 -2.73 -1.12 4.08
C ALA A 40 -2.27 0.33 3.87
N TRP A 41 -2.27 0.76 2.61
CA TRP A 41 -2.14 2.18 2.26
C TRP A 41 -3.35 2.99 2.75
N GLY A 42 -3.12 4.26 3.08
CA GLY A 42 -4.13 5.13 3.70
C GLY A 42 -5.40 5.39 2.88
N ASP A 43 -5.31 5.38 1.55
CA ASP A 43 -6.39 5.81 0.64
C ASP A 43 -6.90 4.70 -0.29
N ILE A 44 -6.45 3.45 -0.09
CA ILE A 44 -6.67 2.35 -1.04
C ILE A 44 -7.98 1.59 -0.82
N LEU A 45 -8.46 1.49 0.43
CA LEU A 45 -9.69 0.78 0.79
C LEU A 45 -10.83 1.75 1.06
N SER A 46 -11.98 1.54 0.41
CA SER A 46 -13.19 2.33 0.66
C SER A 46 -13.86 1.92 1.97
N PHE A 47 -14.12 2.88 2.86
CA PHE A 47 -14.83 2.62 4.12
C PHE A 47 -16.24 2.07 3.91
N ASP A 48 -16.93 2.44 2.83
CA ASP A 48 -18.27 1.92 2.52
C ASP A 48 -18.20 0.42 2.20
N VAL A 49 -17.19 0.00 1.43
CA VAL A 49 -16.96 -1.42 1.09
C VAL A 49 -16.63 -2.24 2.35
N LEU A 50 -15.82 -1.67 3.25
CA LEU A 50 -15.51 -2.32 4.52
C LEU A 50 -16.75 -2.43 5.41
N ALA A 51 -17.59 -1.40 5.46
CA ALA A 51 -18.84 -1.43 6.22
C ALA A 51 -19.82 -2.48 5.68
N ASP A 52 -19.94 -2.61 4.36
CA ASP A 52 -20.73 -3.66 3.72
C ASP A 52 -20.19 -5.06 4.07
N PHE A 53 -18.87 -5.25 4.00
CA PHE A 53 -18.22 -6.49 4.43
C PHE A 53 -18.51 -6.83 5.90
N GLU A 54 -18.39 -5.86 6.82
CA GLU A 54 -18.70 -6.10 8.24
C GLU A 54 -20.17 -6.50 8.44
N LYS A 55 -21.08 -5.86 7.69
CA LYS A 55 -22.52 -6.13 7.77
C LYS A 55 -22.89 -7.51 7.23
N GLU A 56 -22.28 -7.92 6.12
CA GLU A 56 -22.56 -9.21 5.48
C GLU A 56 -21.97 -10.39 6.26
N THR A 57 -20.76 -10.22 6.80
CA THR A 57 -20.00 -11.34 7.40
C THR A 57 -20.06 -11.36 8.92
N GLY A 58 -20.39 -10.22 9.55
CA GLY A 58 -20.25 -10.03 11.00
C GLY A 58 -18.80 -9.98 11.47
N ILE A 59 -17.81 -9.88 10.56
CA ILE A 59 -16.38 -9.78 10.88
C ILE A 59 -16.00 -8.30 10.95
N LYS A 60 -15.43 -7.87 12.07
CA LYS A 60 -14.92 -6.51 12.27
C LYS A 60 -13.60 -6.28 11.55
N VAL A 61 -13.43 -5.10 10.96
CA VAL A 61 -12.21 -4.72 10.24
C VAL A 61 -11.43 -3.70 11.06
N ASN A 62 -10.24 -4.08 11.51
CA ASN A 62 -9.29 -3.17 12.13
C ASN A 62 -8.25 -2.73 11.10
N LEU A 63 -8.25 -1.45 10.71
CA LEU A 63 -7.26 -0.91 9.79
C LEU A 63 -6.06 -0.31 10.52
N SER A 64 -4.87 -0.64 10.05
CA SER A 64 -3.64 0.10 10.30
C SER A 64 -3.10 0.61 8.97
N PHE A 65 -2.49 1.79 8.97
CA PHE A 65 -1.95 2.40 7.77
C PHE A 65 -0.44 2.55 7.82
N TYR A 66 0.22 2.39 6.68
CA TYR A 66 1.63 2.75 6.47
C TYR A 66 1.76 3.78 5.34
N ALA A 67 2.92 4.42 5.28
CA ALA A 67 3.25 5.41 4.26
C ALA A 67 4.24 4.92 3.20
N THR A 68 5.02 3.86 3.47
CA THR A 68 5.95 3.28 2.48
C THR A 68 6.02 1.75 2.59
N ASN A 69 6.46 1.09 1.51
CA ASN A 69 6.71 -0.35 1.51
C ASN A 69 7.80 -0.75 2.52
N GLU A 70 8.79 0.10 2.77
CA GLU A 70 9.83 -0.14 3.78
C GLU A 70 9.27 -0.15 5.20
N GLU A 71 8.29 0.73 5.49
CA GLU A 71 7.59 0.70 6.78
C GLU A 71 6.84 -0.62 6.95
N LEU A 72 6.11 -1.06 5.91
CA LEU A 72 5.46 -2.37 5.89
C LEU A 72 6.46 -3.48 6.16
N GLN A 73 7.58 -3.49 5.42
CA GLN A 73 8.59 -4.52 5.55
C GLN A 73 9.19 -4.58 6.95
N VAL A 74 9.65 -3.44 7.49
CA VAL A 74 10.24 -3.35 8.83
C VAL A 74 9.26 -3.84 9.89
N LYS A 75 7.98 -3.46 9.77
CA LYS A 75 6.93 -3.94 10.67
C LYS A 75 6.77 -5.47 10.58
N MET A 76 6.68 -6.02 9.36
CA MET A 76 6.55 -7.48 9.16
C MET A 76 7.77 -8.23 9.71
N GLN A 77 8.98 -7.71 9.52
CA GLN A 77 10.20 -8.31 10.06
C GLN A 77 10.22 -8.29 11.59
N ALA A 78 9.86 -7.16 12.19
CA ALA A 78 9.90 -6.95 13.63
C ALA A 78 8.85 -7.79 14.37
N THR A 79 7.63 -7.90 13.81
CA THR A 79 6.54 -8.68 14.43
C THR A 79 6.46 -10.10 13.91
N LYS A 80 7.25 -10.46 12.89
CA LYS A 80 7.08 -11.70 12.12
C LYS A 80 5.68 -11.86 11.51
N GLY A 81 5.00 -10.75 11.26
CA GLY A 81 3.62 -10.72 10.77
C GLY A 81 2.55 -10.81 11.88
N VAL A 82 2.94 -11.00 13.15
CA VAL A 82 1.99 -11.08 14.26
C VAL A 82 1.18 -9.79 14.37
N GLY A 83 -0.13 -9.95 14.54
CA GLY A 83 -1.08 -8.85 14.70
C GLY A 83 -1.76 -8.39 13.40
N TYR A 84 -1.44 -9.02 12.27
CA TYR A 84 -2.06 -8.73 10.99
C TYR A 84 -2.50 -10.02 10.28
N ASP A 85 -3.71 -10.01 9.77
CA ASP A 85 -4.31 -11.11 9.02
C ASP A 85 -4.18 -10.88 7.50
N LEU A 86 -4.08 -9.60 7.08
CA LEU A 86 -3.97 -9.19 5.69
C LEU A 86 -3.05 -7.97 5.57
N ILE A 87 -2.17 -7.98 4.57
CA ILE A 87 -1.33 -6.83 4.22
C ILE A 87 -1.44 -6.51 2.72
N MET A 88 -1.06 -5.28 2.33
CA MET A 88 -1.18 -4.82 0.93
C MET A 88 0.15 -4.38 0.26
N PRO A 89 1.20 -5.22 0.21
CA PRO A 89 2.46 -4.82 -0.40
C PRO A 89 2.38 -4.58 -1.91
N SER A 90 3.20 -3.66 -2.40
CA SER A 90 3.46 -3.51 -3.83
C SER A 90 4.19 -4.75 -4.38
N ASN A 91 4.02 -5.02 -5.66
CA ASN A 91 4.56 -6.19 -6.36
C ASN A 91 6.07 -6.39 -6.18
N TYR A 92 6.84 -5.30 -6.09
CA TYR A 92 8.29 -5.38 -5.93
C TYR A 92 8.71 -5.81 -4.50
N THR A 93 7.85 -5.66 -3.50
CA THR A 93 8.12 -6.01 -2.09
C THR A 93 7.89 -7.50 -1.82
N ILE A 94 6.99 -8.14 -2.58
CA ILE A 94 6.58 -9.54 -2.39
C ILE A 94 7.75 -10.53 -2.43
N PRO A 95 8.67 -10.50 -3.43
CA PRO A 95 9.79 -11.43 -3.47
C PRO A 95 10.66 -11.40 -2.21
N LEU A 96 10.81 -10.21 -1.60
CA LEU A 96 11.57 -10.04 -0.38
C LEU A 96 10.84 -10.64 0.83
N LEU A 97 9.54 -10.38 0.97
CA LEU A 97 8.72 -10.98 2.03
C LEU A 97 8.65 -12.51 1.92
N VAL A 98 8.61 -13.05 0.70
CA VAL A 98 8.68 -14.51 0.46
C VAL A 98 10.05 -15.05 0.87
N LYS A 99 11.14 -14.40 0.45
CA LYS A 99 12.52 -14.79 0.79
C LYS A 99 12.76 -14.79 2.29
N GLU A 100 12.16 -13.85 3.01
CA GLU A 100 12.26 -13.74 4.47
C GLU A 100 11.25 -14.64 5.23
N GLU A 101 10.50 -15.46 4.48
CA GLU A 101 9.48 -16.36 5.01
C GLU A 101 8.40 -15.65 5.84
N LEU A 102 8.01 -14.44 5.43
CA LEU A 102 7.01 -13.63 6.12
C LEU A 102 5.59 -13.82 5.58
N LEU A 103 5.43 -14.50 4.43
CA LEU A 103 4.13 -14.76 3.80
C LEU A 103 3.72 -16.23 3.89
N LYS A 104 2.41 -16.44 4.05
CA LYS A 104 1.77 -17.74 3.95
C LYS A 104 1.33 -17.98 2.50
N PRO A 105 1.60 -19.17 1.91
CA PRO A 105 1.02 -19.53 0.62
C PRO A 105 -0.51 -19.52 0.69
N LEU A 106 -1.14 -19.00 -0.36
CA LEU A 106 -2.58 -18.91 -0.47
C LEU A 106 -3.18 -20.30 -0.74
N ASP A 107 -4.29 -20.59 -0.07
CA ASP A 107 -5.12 -21.76 -0.36
C ASP A 107 -6.10 -21.40 -1.48
N HIS A 108 -5.70 -21.66 -2.72
CA HIS A 108 -6.49 -21.32 -3.91
C HIS A 108 -7.86 -22.02 -3.94
N ALA A 109 -8.05 -23.11 -3.19
CA ALA A 109 -9.36 -23.76 -3.09
C ALA A 109 -10.40 -22.90 -2.34
N LYS A 110 -9.96 -21.87 -1.62
CA LYS A 110 -10.80 -20.90 -0.90
C LYS A 110 -10.97 -19.57 -1.63
N ILE A 111 -10.43 -19.45 -2.85
CA ILE A 111 -10.47 -18.23 -3.67
C ILE A 111 -11.22 -18.56 -4.95
N ASP A 112 -12.54 -18.42 -4.91
CA ASP A 112 -13.43 -18.73 -6.03
C ASP A 112 -13.45 -17.66 -7.13
N PHE A 113 -13.04 -16.43 -6.81
CA PHE A 113 -13.03 -15.28 -7.72
C PHE A 113 -11.72 -15.11 -8.52
N ILE A 114 -10.71 -15.97 -8.36
CA ILE A 114 -9.40 -15.75 -9.02
C ILE A 114 -9.50 -15.69 -10.55
N ASN A 115 -10.47 -16.42 -11.13
CA ASN A 115 -10.74 -16.44 -12.57
C ASN A 115 -11.44 -15.17 -13.08
N GLU A 116 -11.96 -14.33 -12.17
CA GLU A 116 -12.58 -13.04 -12.51
C GLU A 116 -11.54 -11.92 -12.59
N LEU A 117 -10.33 -12.16 -12.10
CA LEU A 117 -9.23 -11.19 -12.13
C LEU A 117 -8.68 -11.03 -13.54
N ASN A 118 -8.15 -9.84 -13.83
CA ASN A 118 -7.51 -9.58 -15.11
C ASN A 118 -6.30 -10.52 -15.31
N PRO A 119 -6.29 -11.38 -16.36
CA PRO A 119 -5.23 -12.36 -16.57
C PRO A 119 -3.85 -11.73 -16.81
N LEU A 120 -3.78 -10.45 -17.20
CA LEU A 120 -2.51 -9.72 -17.35
C LEU A 120 -1.83 -9.38 -16.01
N LEU A 121 -2.56 -9.48 -14.89
CA LEU A 121 -2.04 -9.24 -13.54
C LEU A 121 -1.72 -10.53 -12.79
N LEU A 122 -1.97 -11.68 -13.42
CA LEU A 122 -1.76 -13.01 -12.84
C LEU A 122 -0.47 -13.64 -13.37
N ASN A 123 0.09 -14.57 -12.59
CA ASN A 123 1.26 -15.36 -12.94
C ASN A 123 2.48 -14.51 -13.38
N LEU A 124 2.67 -13.37 -12.72
CA LEU A 124 3.77 -12.45 -12.99
C LEU A 124 5.05 -12.93 -12.29
N SER A 125 6.20 -12.45 -12.77
CA SER A 125 7.53 -12.95 -12.34
C SER A 125 7.84 -12.76 -10.85
N PHE A 126 7.14 -11.85 -10.16
CA PHE A 126 7.33 -11.62 -8.73
C PHE A 126 6.62 -12.67 -7.86
N ASP A 127 5.56 -13.32 -8.38
CA ASP A 127 4.81 -14.38 -7.72
C ASP A 127 4.20 -15.35 -8.75
N PRO A 128 5.01 -16.25 -9.33
CA PRO A 128 4.52 -17.22 -10.30
C PRO A 128 3.38 -18.08 -9.75
N GLY A 129 2.29 -18.16 -10.50
CA GLY A 129 1.07 -18.85 -10.11
C GLY A 129 0.27 -18.17 -8.99
N ASN A 130 0.55 -16.90 -8.65
CA ASN A 130 -0.13 -16.17 -7.56
C ASN A 130 -0.11 -16.96 -6.24
N ARG A 131 1.05 -17.54 -5.92
CA ARG A 131 1.19 -18.46 -4.79
C ARG A 131 1.05 -17.74 -3.45
N TYR A 132 1.41 -16.47 -3.37
CA TYR A 132 1.43 -15.69 -2.13
C TYR A 132 0.52 -14.46 -2.17
N SER A 133 0.12 -14.02 -3.36
CA SER A 133 -0.50 -12.71 -3.57
C SER A 133 -1.69 -12.72 -4.54
N ILE A 134 -2.68 -11.89 -4.22
CA ILE A 134 -3.82 -11.58 -5.10
C ILE A 134 -3.75 -10.12 -5.52
N PRO A 135 -3.71 -9.79 -6.83
CA PRO A 135 -3.68 -8.40 -7.28
C PRO A 135 -4.98 -7.69 -6.89
N PHE A 136 -4.85 -6.51 -6.28
CA PHE A 136 -5.97 -5.67 -5.88
C PHE A 136 -6.16 -4.49 -6.84
N SER A 137 -5.11 -3.69 -7.02
CA SER A 137 -5.11 -2.53 -7.91
C SER A 137 -3.78 -2.44 -8.64
N TRP A 138 -3.79 -1.73 -9.76
CA TRP A 138 -2.60 -1.48 -10.54
C TRP A 138 -2.62 -0.05 -11.07
N GLU A 139 -1.44 0.53 -11.21
CA GLU A 139 -1.28 1.91 -11.63
C GLU A 139 -0.14 2.02 -12.65
N ILE A 140 -0.31 2.92 -13.62
CA ILE A 140 0.77 3.29 -14.54
C ILE A 140 1.35 4.60 -14.01
N TYR A 141 2.65 4.61 -13.77
CA TYR A 141 3.36 5.84 -13.46
C TYR A 141 3.76 6.57 -14.74
N GLY A 142 3.89 7.88 -14.69
CA GLY A 142 4.16 8.69 -15.86
C GLY A 142 4.32 10.14 -15.48
N LEU A 143 4.00 11.02 -16.43
CA LEU A 143 4.07 12.46 -16.22
C LEU A 143 2.65 13.01 -16.06
N GLY A 144 2.35 13.55 -14.89
CA GLY A 144 1.29 14.55 -14.74
C GLY A 144 1.79 15.87 -15.29
N VAL A 145 1.04 16.51 -16.17
CA VAL A 145 1.48 17.69 -16.93
C VAL A 145 0.42 18.79 -16.91
N ASP A 146 0.82 20.03 -16.61
CA ASP A 146 0.01 21.21 -16.88
C ASP A 146 0.12 21.60 -18.37
N ARG A 147 -0.94 21.33 -19.14
CA ARG A 147 -1.00 21.66 -20.57
C ARG A 147 -0.92 23.16 -20.83
N ASN A 148 -1.36 24.01 -19.89
CA ASN A 148 -1.30 25.46 -20.08
C ASN A 148 0.16 25.96 -20.06
N PHE A 149 0.98 25.45 -19.15
CA PHE A 149 2.41 25.77 -19.10
C PHE A 149 3.13 25.44 -20.41
N PHE A 150 2.79 24.30 -21.03
CA PHE A 150 3.42 23.82 -22.27
C PHE A 150 2.75 24.30 -23.57
N LYS A 151 1.65 25.05 -23.52
CA LYS A 151 0.89 25.46 -24.72
C LYS A 151 1.75 26.15 -25.79
N ASN A 152 2.73 26.94 -25.36
CA ASN A 152 3.66 27.68 -26.23
C ASN A 152 5.11 27.22 -26.05
N ARG A 153 5.33 26.01 -25.51
CA ARG A 153 6.67 25.45 -25.29
C ARG A 153 6.75 24.09 -26.02
N PRO A 154 7.89 23.76 -26.64
CA PRO A 154 8.07 22.40 -27.15
C PRO A 154 8.02 21.43 -25.97
N PHE A 155 7.12 20.45 -26.05
CA PHE A 155 7.00 19.37 -25.07
C PHE A 155 6.97 18.04 -25.78
N VAL A 156 7.95 17.19 -25.45
CA VAL A 156 7.99 15.80 -25.87
C VAL A 156 7.76 14.96 -24.61
N PRO A 157 6.72 14.10 -24.55
CA PRO A 157 6.50 13.18 -23.44
C PRO A 157 7.68 12.22 -23.30
N SER A 158 8.65 12.58 -22.46
CA SER A 158 9.91 11.87 -22.29
C SER A 158 10.43 12.02 -20.86
N TRP A 159 11.10 11.00 -20.34
CA TRP A 159 11.80 11.08 -19.05
C TRP A 159 12.89 12.15 -19.02
N LYS A 160 13.31 12.67 -20.18
CA LYS A 160 14.16 13.87 -20.25
C LYS A 160 13.55 15.08 -19.54
N ALA A 161 12.23 15.21 -19.50
CA ALA A 161 11.54 16.28 -18.78
C ALA A 161 11.71 16.19 -17.24
N ILE A 162 12.28 15.09 -16.75
CA ILE A 162 12.52 14.80 -15.34
C ILE A 162 14.03 14.82 -15.00
N TYR A 163 14.89 14.46 -15.95
CA TYR A 163 16.32 14.22 -15.71
C TYR A 163 17.29 15.14 -16.49
N ASP A 164 16.85 15.78 -17.57
CA ASP A 164 17.74 16.54 -18.46
C ASP A 164 17.76 18.04 -18.13
N SER A 165 18.87 18.51 -17.57
CA SER A 165 19.05 19.91 -17.19
C SER A 165 19.02 20.90 -18.34
N GLU A 166 19.26 20.46 -19.58
CA GLU A 166 19.20 21.35 -20.75
C GLU A 166 17.75 21.68 -21.14
N ILE A 167 16.81 20.81 -20.76
CA ILE A 167 15.37 20.94 -21.03
C ILE A 167 14.65 21.59 -19.85
N ILE A 168 15.11 21.32 -18.63
CA ILE A 168 14.40 21.69 -17.41
C ILE A 168 14.77 23.10 -16.95
N ASN A 169 13.83 24.02 -17.13
CA ASN A 169 13.88 25.39 -16.60
C ASN A 169 12.74 25.67 -15.60
N TYR A 170 12.21 24.61 -14.98
CA TYR A 170 11.11 24.64 -14.03
C TYR A 170 11.36 23.64 -12.89
N ARG A 171 10.53 23.71 -11.86
CA ARG A 171 10.57 22.78 -10.73
C ARG A 171 9.69 21.56 -11.01
N ILE A 172 10.05 20.41 -10.47
CA ILE A 172 9.27 19.17 -10.61
C ILE A 172 8.89 18.59 -9.26
N ALA A 173 7.78 17.87 -9.21
CA ALA A 173 7.50 16.94 -8.11
C ALA A 173 7.77 15.51 -8.58
N VAL A 174 8.27 14.66 -7.68
CA VAL A 174 8.53 13.25 -7.98
C VAL A 174 7.99 12.37 -6.87
N GLN A 175 7.69 11.11 -7.18
CA GLN A 175 7.29 10.09 -6.21
C GLN A 175 8.29 10.02 -5.04
N ASN A 176 7.82 9.76 -3.82
CA ASN A 176 8.65 9.54 -2.65
C ASN A 176 8.91 8.05 -2.41
N ASP A 177 9.35 7.35 -3.45
CA ASP A 177 9.69 5.93 -3.39
C ASP A 177 11.14 5.72 -3.87
N PRO A 178 12.05 5.28 -2.98
CA PRO A 178 13.47 5.14 -3.34
C PRO A 178 13.71 4.00 -4.35
N ILE A 179 12.93 2.93 -4.29
CA ILE A 179 13.09 1.77 -5.19
C ILE A 179 12.64 2.17 -6.60
N GLU A 180 11.49 2.81 -6.71
CA GLU A 180 10.97 3.32 -7.98
C GLU A 180 11.87 4.44 -8.55
N ALA A 181 12.37 5.35 -7.72
CA ALA A 181 13.27 6.42 -8.16
C ALA A 181 14.58 5.87 -8.75
N VAL A 182 15.19 4.88 -8.09
CA VAL A 182 16.40 4.20 -8.58
C VAL A 182 16.09 3.40 -9.85
N ALA A 183 14.97 2.68 -9.88
CA ALA A 183 14.57 1.90 -11.04
C ALA A 183 14.29 2.78 -12.27
N LEU A 184 13.61 3.91 -12.08
CA LEU A 184 13.30 4.86 -13.15
C LEU A 184 14.57 5.56 -13.67
N ALA A 185 15.47 5.96 -12.77
CA ALA A 185 16.76 6.54 -13.17
C ALA A 185 17.63 5.52 -13.93
N ALA A 186 17.66 4.27 -13.48
CA ALA A 186 18.31 3.17 -14.22
C ALA A 186 17.66 2.96 -15.59
N PHE A 187 16.34 3.06 -15.66
CA PHE A 187 15.60 2.92 -16.90
C PHE A 187 15.93 4.02 -17.90
N TYR A 188 16.00 5.26 -17.43
CA TYR A 188 16.38 6.40 -18.24
C TYR A 188 17.81 6.29 -18.80
N LEU A 189 18.77 5.86 -17.98
CA LEU A 189 20.18 5.76 -18.39
C LEU A 189 20.46 4.55 -19.29
N PHE A 190 19.80 3.42 -19.03
CA PHE A 190 20.22 2.12 -19.57
C PHE A 190 19.09 1.30 -20.23
N GLY A 191 17.87 1.82 -20.29
CA GLY A 191 16.70 1.06 -20.76
C GLY A 191 16.31 -0.02 -19.76
N LYS A 192 16.27 -1.31 -20.15
CA LYS A 192 15.95 -2.41 -19.22
C LYS A 192 17.21 -3.19 -18.87
N PRO A 193 18.08 -2.68 -17.96
CA PRO A 193 19.31 -3.37 -17.64
C PRO A 193 19.01 -4.72 -16.99
N LYS A 194 19.76 -5.76 -17.36
CA LYS A 194 19.67 -7.08 -16.70
C LYS A 194 20.22 -7.03 -15.27
N ASP A 195 21.21 -6.18 -15.05
CA ASP A 195 21.97 -6.05 -13.82
C ASP A 195 22.34 -4.58 -13.54
N ILE A 196 22.46 -4.25 -12.25
CA ILE A 196 22.96 -2.96 -11.76
C ILE A 196 24.33 -3.19 -11.14
N THR A 197 25.39 -3.00 -11.94
CA THR A 197 26.78 -3.08 -11.47
C THR A 197 27.12 -1.87 -10.58
N PRO A 198 28.21 -1.93 -9.78
CA PRO A 198 28.65 -0.78 -8.98
C PRO A 198 28.87 0.51 -9.80
N GLU A 199 29.35 0.38 -11.05
CA GLU A 199 29.56 1.49 -11.97
C GLU A 199 28.23 2.10 -12.42
N LYS A 200 27.27 1.25 -12.84
CA LYS A 200 25.91 1.69 -13.19
C LYS A 200 25.22 2.36 -12.00
N PHE A 201 25.38 1.80 -10.80
CA PHE A 201 24.84 2.35 -9.57
C PHE A 201 25.41 3.75 -9.27
N THR A 202 26.71 3.95 -9.49
CA THR A 202 27.35 5.27 -9.34
C THR A 202 26.74 6.29 -10.31
N GLN A 203 26.54 5.91 -11.58
CA GLN A 203 25.91 6.79 -12.57
C GLN A 203 24.46 7.13 -12.22
N ILE A 204 23.68 6.17 -11.72
CA ILE A 204 22.31 6.40 -11.24
C ILE A 204 22.30 7.40 -10.08
N LYS A 205 23.18 7.19 -9.10
CA LYS A 205 23.32 8.09 -7.96
C LYS A 205 23.67 9.51 -8.42
N ASP A 206 24.65 9.65 -9.31
CA ASP A 206 25.07 10.96 -9.81
C ASP A 206 23.94 11.67 -10.56
N LEU A 207 23.14 10.94 -11.34
CA LEU A 207 21.95 11.48 -12.00
C LEU A 207 20.92 11.98 -10.99
N LEU A 208 20.59 11.20 -9.97
CA LEU A 208 19.62 11.57 -8.94
C LEU A 208 20.12 12.76 -8.09
N LEU A 209 21.41 12.82 -7.78
CA LEU A 209 22.03 13.97 -7.09
C LEU A 209 21.95 15.24 -7.94
N LYS A 210 22.19 15.14 -9.25
CA LYS A 210 22.03 16.26 -10.19
C LYS A 210 20.56 16.69 -10.24
N GLN A 211 19.63 15.74 -10.35
CA GLN A 211 18.20 15.96 -10.43
C GLN A 211 17.66 16.76 -9.24
N ARG A 212 18.16 16.48 -8.03
CA ARG A 212 17.74 17.14 -6.79
C ARG A 212 17.69 18.67 -6.89
N ASN A 213 18.53 19.28 -7.73
CA ASN A 213 18.61 20.72 -7.90
C ASN A 213 17.31 21.37 -8.42
N TRP A 214 16.44 20.62 -9.12
CA TRP A 214 15.16 21.12 -9.63
C TRP A 214 13.93 20.39 -9.05
N VAL A 215 14.13 19.47 -8.10
CA VAL A 215 13.02 18.82 -7.39
C VAL A 215 12.47 19.77 -6.32
N GLU A 216 11.18 20.08 -6.42
CA GLU A 216 10.42 20.83 -5.42
C GLU A 216 10.04 19.97 -4.23
N ALA A 217 9.51 18.79 -4.50
CA ALA A 217 9.02 17.89 -3.48
C ALA A 217 9.15 16.43 -3.94
N TYR A 218 9.45 15.57 -2.96
CA TYR A 218 9.21 14.15 -3.04
C TYR A 218 7.84 13.91 -2.40
N SER A 219 6.88 13.43 -3.18
CA SER A 219 5.49 13.30 -2.76
C SER A 219 4.78 12.22 -3.56
N ASP A 220 4.03 11.38 -2.86
CA ASP A 220 3.14 10.38 -3.46
C ASP A 220 1.80 11.03 -3.85
N PHE A 221 0.74 10.81 -3.08
CA PHE A 221 -0.63 11.27 -3.37
C PHE A 221 -0.81 12.80 -3.55
N ARG A 222 0.14 13.63 -3.10
CA ARG A 222 0.07 15.10 -3.28
C ARG A 222 0.71 15.60 -4.58
N ALA A 223 1.26 14.75 -5.43
CA ALA A 223 1.81 15.18 -6.72
C ALA A 223 0.81 16.03 -7.56
N PRO A 224 -0.50 15.70 -7.64
CA PRO A 224 -1.48 16.54 -8.36
C PRO A 224 -1.64 17.95 -7.78
N TYR A 225 -1.45 18.13 -6.46
CA TYR A 225 -1.55 19.44 -5.82
C TYR A 225 -0.48 20.40 -6.36
N PHE A 226 0.76 19.94 -6.52
CA PHE A 226 1.85 20.78 -7.03
C PHE A 226 1.63 21.24 -8.48
N ILE A 227 0.92 20.44 -9.28
CA ILE A 227 0.53 20.82 -10.63
C ILE A 227 -0.64 21.80 -10.58
N ALA A 228 -1.67 21.50 -9.80
CA ALA A 228 -2.87 22.34 -9.66
C ALA A 228 -2.59 23.75 -9.14
N THR A 229 -1.62 23.91 -8.24
CA THR A 229 -1.22 25.23 -7.72
C THR A 229 -0.20 25.96 -8.60
N GLY A 230 0.28 25.33 -9.68
CA GLY A 230 1.28 25.90 -10.58
C GLY A 230 2.72 25.91 -10.01
N ASN A 231 2.97 25.22 -8.89
CA ASN A 231 4.32 25.09 -8.32
C ASN A 231 5.24 24.26 -9.23
N CYS A 232 4.70 23.21 -9.85
CA CYS A 232 5.42 22.32 -10.75
C CYS A 232 4.57 22.08 -12.01
N PRO A 233 5.03 22.41 -13.22
CA PRO A 233 4.28 22.09 -14.44
C PRO A 233 4.32 20.59 -14.79
N ILE A 234 5.21 19.82 -14.16
CA ILE A 234 5.32 18.37 -14.31
C ILE A 234 5.49 17.72 -12.94
N ALA A 235 4.82 16.58 -12.75
CA ALA A 235 5.13 15.65 -11.68
C ALA A 235 5.27 14.21 -12.19
N VAL A 236 6.18 13.43 -11.60
CA VAL A 236 6.13 11.96 -11.72
C VAL A 236 5.06 11.46 -10.75
N THR A 237 4.00 10.85 -11.30
CA THR A 237 2.85 10.39 -10.51
C THR A 237 2.07 9.32 -11.28
N SER A 238 1.06 8.72 -10.66
CA SER A 238 0.23 7.71 -11.31
C SER A 238 -0.92 8.32 -12.11
N ASN A 239 -1.38 7.55 -13.09
CA ASN A 239 -2.55 7.88 -13.89
C ASN A 239 -3.82 8.08 -13.05
N SER A 240 -3.98 7.32 -11.96
CA SER A 240 -5.16 7.38 -11.09
C SER A 240 -5.26 8.74 -10.38
N TYR A 241 -4.15 9.26 -9.86
CA TYR A 241 -4.11 10.55 -9.16
C TYR A 241 -4.45 11.73 -10.09
N ILE A 242 -3.94 11.72 -11.32
CA ILE A 242 -4.31 12.74 -12.31
C ILE A 242 -5.77 12.59 -12.74
N ARG A 243 -6.26 11.36 -12.93
CA ARG A 243 -7.65 11.10 -13.28
C ARG A 243 -8.62 11.62 -12.22
N LYS A 244 -8.30 11.47 -10.92
CA LYS A 244 -9.11 11.95 -9.79
C LYS A 244 -9.36 13.47 -9.85
N ILE A 245 -8.39 14.25 -10.34
CA ILE A 245 -8.49 15.72 -10.36
C ILE A 245 -8.91 16.32 -11.71
N HIS A 246 -8.96 15.49 -12.77
CA HIS A 246 -9.14 15.97 -14.15
C HIS A 246 -10.46 16.74 -14.38
N SER A 247 -11.54 16.39 -13.68
CA SER A 247 -12.82 17.12 -13.77
C SER A 247 -12.74 18.54 -13.20
N LEU A 248 -11.89 18.76 -12.19
CA LEU A 248 -11.66 20.05 -11.55
C LEU A 248 -10.61 20.88 -12.31
N TYR A 249 -9.61 20.21 -12.87
CA TYR A 249 -8.48 20.82 -13.57
C TYR A 249 -8.29 20.17 -14.96
N PRO A 250 -9.13 20.52 -15.95
CA PRO A 250 -9.11 19.87 -17.27
C PRO A 250 -7.84 20.16 -18.09
N ASN A 251 -7.06 21.16 -17.70
CA ASN A 251 -5.73 21.44 -18.27
C ASN A 251 -4.64 20.52 -17.73
N ILE A 252 -4.89 19.76 -16.65
CA ILE A 252 -3.94 18.80 -16.11
C ILE A 252 -4.22 17.44 -16.72
N ASP A 253 -3.19 16.86 -17.30
CA ASP A 253 -3.28 15.63 -18.08
C ASP A 253 -2.18 14.66 -17.71
N PHE A 254 -2.41 13.37 -17.98
CA PHE A 254 -1.44 12.31 -17.75
C PHE A 254 -0.87 11.84 -19.07
N VAL A 255 0.45 11.79 -19.18
CA VAL A 255 1.14 11.27 -20.37
C VAL A 255 2.13 10.18 -20.00
N VAL A 256 2.12 9.12 -20.78
CA VAL A 256 3.14 8.06 -20.71
C VAL A 256 4.33 8.50 -21.57
N PRO A 257 5.56 8.52 -21.04
CA PRO A 257 6.76 8.83 -21.81
C PRO A 257 6.97 7.87 -22.99
N GLN A 258 7.47 8.39 -24.11
CA GLN A 258 7.69 7.65 -25.36
C GLN A 258 8.66 6.47 -25.19
N GLU A 259 9.59 6.56 -24.24
CA GLU A 259 10.54 5.49 -23.92
C GLU A 259 9.84 4.30 -23.24
N GLY A 260 8.63 4.50 -22.71
CA GLY A 260 7.88 3.57 -21.88
C GLY A 260 7.87 4.01 -20.41
N SER A 261 7.19 3.22 -19.58
CA SER A 261 7.06 3.49 -18.15
C SER A 261 7.02 2.19 -17.34
N PHE A 262 6.76 2.30 -16.04
CA PHE A 262 6.58 1.21 -15.10
C PHE A 262 5.14 1.16 -14.56
N ILE A 263 4.78 -0.04 -14.11
CA ILE A 263 3.50 -0.35 -13.49
C ILE A 263 3.79 -0.82 -12.07
N THR A 264 2.99 -0.33 -11.13
CA THR A 264 2.98 -0.83 -9.76
C THR A 264 1.66 -1.57 -9.56
N ILE A 265 1.72 -2.72 -8.92
CA ILE A 265 0.54 -3.54 -8.61
C ILE A 265 0.52 -3.69 -7.10
N GLU A 266 -0.57 -3.27 -6.47
CA GLU A 266 -0.83 -3.50 -5.06
C GLU A 266 -1.54 -4.83 -4.90
N ASN A 267 -1.09 -5.65 -3.95
CA ASN A 267 -1.57 -7.02 -3.83
C ASN A 267 -1.93 -7.31 -2.39
N PHE A 268 -3.01 -8.07 -2.20
CA PHE A 268 -3.28 -8.69 -0.92
C PHE A 268 -2.35 -9.88 -0.68
N CYS A 269 -1.74 -9.92 0.49
CA CYS A 269 -0.94 -11.05 0.98
C CYS A 269 -1.36 -11.42 2.41
N ILE A 270 -1.24 -12.70 2.76
CA ILE A 270 -1.48 -13.20 4.12
C ILE A 270 -0.13 -13.38 4.83
N PRO A 271 0.13 -12.71 5.96
CA PRO A 271 1.33 -12.97 6.76
C PRO A 271 1.42 -14.41 7.27
N LYS A 272 2.63 -14.89 7.58
CA LYS A 272 2.86 -16.29 8.02
C LYS A 272 2.39 -16.58 9.46
N ALA A 273 2.39 -15.56 10.32
CA ALA A 273 2.11 -15.67 11.75
C ALA A 273 0.68 -16.15 12.07
#